data_AF-A0A8S9UMD0-F1
#
_entry.id   AF-A0A8S9UMD0-F1
#
_cell.length_a   1.000
_cell.length_b   1.000
_cell.length_c   1.000
_cell.angle_alpha   90.00
_cell.angle_beta   90.00
_cell.angle_gamma   90.00
#
_symmetry.space_group_name_H-M   'P 1'
#
loop_
_entity.id
_entity.type
_entity.pdbx_description
1 polymer ?
#
loop_
_entity_poly.entity_id
_entity_poly.type
_entity_poly.pdbx_seq_one_letter_code
_entity_poly.pdbx_strand_id
1 'polypeptide(L)'
;MEIFSASAASVCLSDDGSSDDEFFRLFILPSSVQKRRPKHGGSSAGKRAGKARDRAELGARLMADYFGPNPTYDEHDFRRRFRMRRSLFETIVNTLSKR
;
A
#
# COMPACT_ATOMS: atom_id res chain seq x y z
N MET A 1 -17.80 39.83 -66.67
CA MET A 1 -18.68 40.74 -65.93
C MET A 1 -18.57 40.37 -64.47
N GLU A 2 -18.15 41.34 -63.66
CA GLU A 2 -18.33 41.37 -62.20
C GLU A 2 -19.85 41.24 -61.84
N ILE A 3 -20.35 41.02 -60.61
CA ILE A 3 -19.97 41.55 -59.28
C ILE A 3 -20.88 40.91 -58.17
N PHE A 4 -20.48 41.09 -56.89
CA PHE A 4 -21.25 41.11 -55.62
C PHE A 4 -21.83 39.78 -55.06
N SER A 5 -21.96 39.52 -53.76
CA SER A 5 -21.62 40.17 -52.48
C SER A 5 -22.07 39.23 -51.34
N ALA A 6 -21.36 39.27 -50.20
CA ALA A 6 -21.74 38.76 -48.88
C ALA A 6 -21.93 37.22 -48.77
N SER A 7 -21.74 36.57 -47.63
CA SER A 7 -21.99 36.99 -46.26
C SER A 7 -21.36 36.02 -45.28
N ALA A 8 -21.19 36.50 -44.06
CA ALA A 8 -20.52 35.89 -42.93
C ALA A 8 -21.16 34.58 -42.41
N ALA A 9 -20.28 33.64 -42.04
CA ALA A 9 -20.41 32.83 -40.83
C ALA A 9 -18.97 32.51 -40.41
N SER A 10 -18.33 33.38 -39.62
CA SER A 10 -18.35 33.25 -38.16
C SER A 10 -18.14 31.80 -37.72
N VAL A 11 -16.87 31.41 -37.63
CA VAL A 11 -16.40 30.59 -36.52
C VAL A 11 -15.13 31.24 -36.01
N CYS A 12 -15.29 32.33 -35.27
CA CYS A 12 -14.34 32.70 -34.24
C CYS A 12 -14.42 31.59 -33.18
N LEU A 13 -13.73 30.47 -33.40
CA LEU A 13 -13.43 29.55 -32.32
C LEU A 13 -12.27 30.16 -31.56
N SER A 14 -12.60 31.11 -30.68
CA SER A 14 -11.71 31.54 -29.62
C SER A 14 -11.28 30.29 -28.87
N ASP A 15 -10.01 29.94 -29.01
CA ASP A 15 -9.31 28.97 -28.18
C ASP A 15 -9.21 29.57 -26.77
N ASP A 16 -10.31 29.50 -26.02
CA ASP A 16 -10.30 29.59 -24.57
C ASP A 16 -10.13 28.16 -24.05
N GLY A 17 -8.97 27.57 -24.38
CA GLY A 17 -8.54 26.34 -23.75
C GLY A 17 -8.38 26.65 -22.26
N SER A 18 -9.28 26.11 -21.44
CA SER A 18 -9.22 26.31 -20.01
C SER A 18 -7.84 25.87 -19.53
N SER A 19 -7.19 26.66 -18.67
CA SER A 19 -5.89 26.32 -18.08
C SER A 19 -5.87 24.90 -17.48
N ASP A 20 -7.04 24.38 -17.14
CA ASP A 20 -7.29 23.07 -16.57
C ASP A 20 -7.05 21.93 -17.57
N ASP A 21 -7.20 22.16 -18.89
CA ASP A 21 -7.04 21.14 -19.94
C ASP A 21 -5.57 20.81 -20.20
N GLU A 22 -4.70 21.82 -20.21
CA GLU A 22 -3.24 21.64 -20.23
C GLU A 22 -2.73 21.04 -18.91
N PHE A 23 -3.29 21.46 -17.77
CA PHE A 23 -3.04 20.83 -16.47
C PHE A 23 -3.48 19.36 -16.47
N PHE A 24 -4.61 19.01 -17.07
CA PHE A 24 -5.09 17.64 -17.19
C PHE A 24 -4.18 16.80 -18.10
N ARG A 25 -3.65 17.39 -19.17
CA ARG A 25 -2.71 16.71 -20.08
C ARG A 25 -1.36 16.42 -19.45
N LEU A 26 -0.80 17.37 -18.69
CA LEU A 26 0.49 17.20 -18.03
C LEU A 26 0.40 16.38 -16.74
N PHE A 27 -0.73 16.46 -16.03
CA PHE A 27 -0.88 15.92 -14.67
C PHE A 27 -1.83 14.71 -14.55
N ILE A 28 -2.86 14.59 -15.40
CA ILE A 28 -3.90 13.55 -15.30
C ILE A 28 -3.76 12.45 -16.37
N LEU A 29 -3.35 12.77 -17.60
CA LEU A 29 -3.08 11.78 -18.65
C LEU A 29 -1.67 11.20 -18.48
N PRO A 30 -1.52 9.92 -18.09
CA PRO A 30 -0.22 9.28 -18.12
C PRO A 30 0.20 9.13 -19.59
N SER A 31 1.04 10.04 -20.06
CA SER A 31 1.92 9.72 -21.19
C SER A 31 2.57 8.38 -20.87
N SER A 32 2.53 7.47 -21.84
CA SER A 32 2.93 6.07 -21.78
C SER A 32 4.44 5.90 -21.60
N VAL A 33 5.04 6.60 -20.63
CA VAL A 33 6.30 6.19 -20.04
C VAL A 33 6.01 4.86 -19.38
N GLN A 34 6.38 3.78 -20.06
CA GLN A 34 6.44 2.45 -19.48
C GLN A 34 7.47 2.45 -18.35
N LYS A 35 7.11 3.03 -17.20
CA LYS A 35 7.83 2.87 -15.95
C LYS A 35 7.68 1.40 -15.59
N ARG A 36 8.67 0.58 -15.97
CA ARG A 36 8.83 -0.77 -15.45
C ARG A 36 8.62 -0.68 -13.95
N ARG A 37 7.64 -1.40 -13.41
CA ARG A 37 7.42 -1.43 -11.96
C ARG A 37 8.76 -1.77 -11.31
N PRO A 38 9.29 -0.94 -10.40
CA PRO A 38 10.55 -1.26 -9.74
C PRO A 38 10.38 -2.64 -9.09
N LYS A 39 11.28 -3.57 -9.43
CA LYS A 39 11.32 -4.86 -8.75
C LYS A 39 11.60 -4.56 -7.28
N HIS A 40 10.70 -4.94 -6.39
CA HIS A 40 10.92 -4.83 -4.96
C HIS A 40 12.22 -5.57 -4.62
N GLY A 41 13.25 -4.82 -4.24
CA GLY A 41 14.55 -5.37 -3.88
C GLY A 41 14.43 -6.23 -2.64
N GLY A 42 14.91 -7.47 -2.71
CA GLY A 42 14.97 -8.38 -1.58
C GLY A 42 15.99 -7.93 -0.52
N SER A 43 16.45 -8.87 0.30
CA SER A 43 17.56 -8.59 1.19
C SER A 43 18.82 -8.29 0.36
N SER A 44 19.31 -7.05 0.42
CA SER A 44 20.57 -6.65 -0.19
C SER A 44 21.73 -6.98 0.74
N ALA A 45 22.83 -7.51 0.18
CA ALA A 45 24.08 -7.67 0.91
C ALA A 45 24.54 -6.30 1.48
N GLY A 46 25.18 -6.33 2.66
CA GLY A 46 25.59 -5.11 3.38
C GLY A 46 24.54 -4.50 4.32
N LYS A 47 23.34 -5.10 4.43
CA LYS A 47 22.39 -4.74 5.50
C LYS A 47 22.98 -5.08 6.88
N ARG A 48 22.72 -4.20 7.87
CA ARG A 48 23.13 -4.41 9.26
C ARG A 48 22.65 -5.77 9.78
N ALA A 49 23.53 -6.48 10.48
CA ALA A 49 23.19 -7.75 11.11
C ALA A 49 21.97 -7.62 12.03
N GLY A 50 21.17 -8.67 12.09
CA GLY A 50 20.04 -8.75 13.01
C GLY A 50 20.53 -8.69 14.45
N LYS A 51 19.89 -7.87 15.29
CA LYS A 51 20.14 -7.89 16.74
C LYS A 51 19.70 -9.23 17.32
N ALA A 52 20.53 -9.81 18.19
CA ALA A 52 20.09 -10.88 19.08
C ALA A 52 19.03 -10.29 20.03
N ARG A 53 17.82 -10.85 19.98
CA ARG A 53 16.66 -10.38 20.76
C ARG A 53 16.02 -11.52 21.56
N ASP A 54 16.80 -12.56 21.88
CA ASP A 54 16.37 -13.69 22.70
C ASP A 54 15.01 -14.26 22.26
N ARG A 55 14.88 -14.48 20.94
CA ARG A 55 13.60 -14.84 20.31
C ARG A 55 12.96 -16.08 20.93
N ALA A 56 13.78 -17.07 21.30
CA ALA A 56 13.30 -18.31 21.89
C ALA A 56 12.69 -18.06 23.27
N GLU A 57 13.38 -17.30 24.13
CA GLU A 57 12.92 -16.98 25.48
C GLU A 57 11.67 -16.11 25.46
N LEU A 58 11.65 -15.06 24.62
CA LEU A 58 10.47 -14.21 24.45
C LEU A 58 9.28 -15.01 23.93
N GLY A 59 9.50 -16.00 23.06
CA GLY A 59 8.47 -16.92 22.59
C GLY A 59 7.90 -17.79 23.71
N ALA A 60 8.76 -18.42 24.51
CA ALA A 60 8.34 -19.24 25.65
C ALA A 60 7.53 -18.42 26.67
N ARG A 61 7.99 -17.20 26.97
CA ARG A 61 7.29 -16.29 27.88
C ARG A 61 5.93 -15.85 27.31
N LEU A 62 5.85 -15.56 26.01
CA LEU A 62 4.58 -15.27 25.34
C LEU A 62 3.58 -16.42 25.49
N MET A 63 4.03 -17.68 25.34
CA MET A 63 3.17 -18.84 25.53
C MET A 63 2.69 -18.97 26.97
N ALA A 64 3.59 -18.84 27.95
CA ALA A 64 3.24 -18.92 29.36
C ALA A 64 2.23 -17.82 29.77
N ASP A 65 2.49 -16.57 29.38
CA ASP A 65 1.72 -15.40 29.83
C ASP A 65 0.30 -15.36 29.25
N TYR A 66 0.09 -15.82 28.02
CA TYR A 66 -1.19 -15.66 27.30
C TYR A 66 -1.93 -16.97 27.00
N PHE A 67 -1.22 -18.09 26.94
CA PHE A 67 -1.75 -19.40 26.52
C PHE A 67 -1.49 -20.51 27.53
N GLY A 68 -0.87 -20.20 28.68
CA GLY A 68 -0.66 -21.14 29.76
C GLY A 68 -1.97 -21.53 30.48
N PRO A 69 -1.93 -22.52 31.39
CA PRO A 69 -3.11 -22.96 32.15
C PRO A 69 -3.72 -21.83 32.99
N ASN A 70 -2.87 -20.94 33.53
CA ASN A 70 -3.27 -19.76 34.27
C ASN A 70 -2.63 -18.53 33.60
N PRO A 71 -3.24 -17.99 32.53
CA PRO A 71 -2.65 -16.88 31.79
C PRO A 71 -2.66 -15.62 32.66
N THR A 72 -1.53 -14.91 32.67
CA THR A 72 -1.36 -13.64 33.38
C THR A 72 -2.20 -12.53 32.76
N TYR A 73 -2.40 -12.58 31.45
CA TYR A 73 -3.11 -11.55 30.67
C TYR A 73 -4.27 -12.17 29.89
N ASP A 74 -5.35 -11.40 29.75
CA ASP A 74 -6.54 -11.85 29.04
C ASP A 74 -6.43 -11.70 27.51
N GLU A 75 -7.48 -12.12 26.80
CA GLU A 75 -7.55 -12.01 25.33
C GLU A 75 -7.58 -10.56 24.83
N HIS A 76 -8.14 -9.65 25.63
CA HIS A 76 -8.24 -8.25 25.27
C HIS A 76 -6.87 -7.57 25.33
N ASP A 77 -6.04 -7.91 26.32
CA ASP A 77 -4.65 -7.49 26.42
C ASP A 77 -3.81 -8.05 25.28
N PHE A 78 -3.98 -9.33 24.93
CA PHE A 78 -3.32 -9.92 23.77
C PHE A 78 -3.66 -9.15 22.49
N ARG A 79 -4.94 -8.85 22.29
CA ARG A 79 -5.41 -8.08 21.13
C ARG A 79 -4.85 -6.66 21.11
N ARG A 80 -4.72 -5.99 22.24
CA ARG A 80 -4.11 -4.65 22.31
C ARG A 80 -2.61 -4.69 22.01
N ARG A 81 -1.86 -5.64 22.60
CA ARG A 81 -0.40 -5.70 22.50
C ARG A 81 0.09 -6.23 21.15
N PHE A 82 -0.54 -7.28 20.62
CA PHE A 82 -0.15 -7.91 19.35
C PHE A 82 -1.00 -7.49 18.16
N ARG A 83 -2.08 -6.74 18.41
CA ARG A 83 -3.02 -6.26 17.37
C ARG A 83 -3.69 -7.42 16.62
N MET A 84 -3.79 -8.58 17.27
CA MET A 84 -4.33 -9.84 16.71
C MET A 84 -5.28 -10.49 17.70
N ARG A 85 -6.36 -11.12 17.24
CA ARG A 85 -7.19 -11.97 18.10
C ARG A 85 -6.42 -13.22 18.53
N ARG A 86 -6.59 -13.65 19.78
CA ARG A 86 -5.92 -14.84 20.32
C ARG A 86 -6.23 -16.10 19.49
N SER A 87 -7.49 -16.32 19.15
CA SER A 87 -7.93 -17.45 18.32
C SER A 87 -7.32 -17.49 16.91
N LEU A 88 -7.06 -16.33 16.31
CA LEU A 88 -6.37 -16.26 15.02
C LEU A 88 -4.92 -16.72 15.16
N PHE A 89 -4.25 -16.33 16.24
CA PHE A 89 -2.89 -16.79 16.52
C PHE A 89 -2.85 -18.32 16.67
N GLU A 90 -3.75 -18.90 17.47
CA GLU A 90 -3.87 -20.36 17.63
C GLU A 90 -4.11 -21.07 16.28
N THR A 91 -4.97 -20.50 15.44
CA THR A 91 -5.25 -21.04 14.09
C THR A 91 -4.00 -21.03 13.22
N ILE A 92 -3.23 -19.93 13.23
CA ILE A 92 -1.98 -19.83 12.47
C ILE A 92 -0.98 -20.86 12.97
N VAL A 93 -0.77 -20.97 14.28
CA VAL A 93 0.15 -21.96 14.87
C VAL A 93 -0.25 -23.38 14.50
N ASN A 94 -1.53 -23.73 14.63
CA ASN A 94 -2.04 -25.04 14.25
C ASN A 94 -1.84 -25.33 12.76
N THR A 95 -2.09 -24.34 11.90
CA THR A 95 -1.91 -24.47 10.45
C THR A 95 -0.43 -24.69 10.09
N LEU A 96 0.48 -23.96 10.75
CA LEU A 96 1.93 -24.10 10.52
C LEU A 96 2.49 -25.40 11.10
N SER A 97 1.92 -25.92 12.18
CA SER A 97 2.32 -27.20 12.77
C SER A 97 1.88 -28.42 11.96
N LYS A 98 0.83 -28.27 11.15
CA LYS A 98 0.28 -29.34 10.30
C LYS A 98 0.95 -29.42 8.92
N ARG A 99 1.91 -28.55 8.67
CA ARG A 99 2.61 -28.42 7.39
C ARG A 99 3.97 -29.08 7.48
#